data_AF-A0A428W628-F1
#
_entry.id   AF-A0A428W628-F1
#
_cell.length_a   1.000
_cell.length_b   1.000
_cell.length_c   1.000
_cell.angle_alpha   90.00
_cell.angle_beta   90.00
_cell.angle_gamma   90.00
#
_symmetry.space_group_name_H-M   'P 1'
#
loop_
_entity.id
_entity.type
_entity.pdbx_description
1 polymer ?
#
loop_
_entity_poly.entity_id
_entity_poly.type
_entity_poly.pdbx_seq_one_letter_code
_entity_poly.pdbx_strand_id
1 'polypeptide(L)'
;MNDLDDFRAALRQPPDEPFAEPDLARIMADGTRLRRRRRVLTGAAGIAAAAAVVLVVVFAVQLRQPAPAPVAQPPSPPPALSTASPAPPVEQPVGDVVGTGIRTQAGELVFYARAIDLPQLPGVRFGLVAGFRSGTSLQSALVTNEVRGSDRSFGFHATDGGEIIGDQLVPVFGYFAGPAARITTTVHGATVEAKLAKWTADPNVVFFWFDPAGVPDSASLTPLVAYDGNGKRLTK
;
A
#
# COMPACT_ATOMS: atom_id res chain seq x y z
N MET A 1 38.76 8.69 -40.62
CA MET A 1 38.25 8.42 -39.25
C MET A 1 37.27 7.26 -39.35
N ASN A 2 36.96 6.63 -38.22
CA ASN A 2 36.17 5.40 -38.17
C ASN A 2 35.30 5.47 -36.92
N ASP A 3 33.99 5.65 -37.09
CA ASP A 3 33.07 6.05 -36.01
C ASP A 3 33.10 5.09 -34.81
N LEU A 4 33.47 3.83 -35.05
CA LEU A 4 33.59 2.77 -34.05
C LEU A 4 34.74 3.00 -33.06
N ASP A 5 35.82 3.67 -33.48
CA ASP A 5 36.97 3.99 -32.63
C ASP A 5 36.77 5.32 -31.90
N ASP A 6 36.13 6.30 -32.54
CA ASP A 6 35.70 7.54 -31.90
C ASP A 6 34.62 7.26 -30.82
N PHE A 7 33.70 6.31 -31.07
CA PHE A 7 32.74 5.82 -30.07
C PHE A 7 33.41 5.08 -28.90
N ARG A 8 34.48 4.29 -29.16
CA ARG A 8 35.30 3.68 -28.10
C ARG A 8 36.07 4.70 -27.27
N ALA A 9 36.47 5.83 -27.87
CA ALA A 9 37.07 6.94 -27.14
C ALA A 9 36.03 7.62 -26.22
N ALA A 10 34.86 7.95 -26.75
CA ALA A 10 33.76 8.55 -25.98
C ALA A 10 33.32 7.68 -24.78
N LEU A 11 33.19 6.35 -24.96
CA LEU A 11 32.88 5.41 -23.86
C LEU A 11 34.01 5.22 -22.84
N ARG A 12 35.23 5.71 -23.12
CA ARG A 12 36.39 5.65 -22.21
C ARG A 12 36.72 7.00 -21.59
N GLN A 13 36.08 8.07 -22.02
CA GLN A 13 36.25 9.39 -21.42
C GLN A 13 35.53 9.41 -20.06
N PRO A 14 36.24 9.57 -18.94
CA PRO A 14 35.57 9.82 -17.65
C PRO A 14 34.82 11.15 -17.74
N PRO A 15 33.70 11.33 -17.02
CA PRO A 15 32.99 12.61 -17.01
C PRO A 15 33.90 13.71 -16.47
N ASP A 16 33.89 14.88 -17.12
CA ASP A 16 34.74 16.02 -16.75
C ASP A 16 34.41 16.58 -15.35
N GLU A 17 33.18 16.37 -14.88
CA GLU A 17 32.77 16.56 -13.49
C GLU A 17 32.68 15.19 -12.78
N PRO A 18 33.25 15.02 -11.57
CA PRO A 18 33.01 13.83 -10.77
C PRO A 18 31.53 13.76 -10.37
N PHE A 19 30.93 12.56 -10.42
CA PHE A 19 29.55 12.36 -9.97
C PHE A 19 29.37 12.91 -8.55
N ALA A 20 28.47 13.89 -8.40
CA ALA A 20 28.18 14.51 -7.12
C ALA A 20 27.82 13.43 -6.08
N GLU A 21 28.53 13.44 -4.94
CA GLU A 21 28.41 12.39 -3.93
C GLU A 21 26.95 12.25 -3.49
N PRO A 22 26.32 11.06 -3.61
CA PRO A 22 24.91 10.90 -3.28
C PRO A 22 24.65 11.28 -1.83
N ASP A 23 23.79 12.28 -1.62
CA ASP A 23 23.38 12.73 -0.28
C ASP A 23 22.55 11.63 0.42
N LEU A 24 23.25 10.64 0.99
CA LEU A 24 22.66 9.48 1.64
C LEU A 24 21.77 9.90 2.82
N ALA A 25 22.13 10.98 3.52
CA ALA A 25 21.31 11.52 4.61
C ALA A 25 19.95 11.99 4.10
N ARG A 26 19.91 12.76 3.00
CA ARG A 26 18.67 13.21 2.36
C ARG A 26 17.90 12.09 1.68
N ILE A 27 18.58 11.18 0.98
CA ILE A 27 17.94 10.00 0.36
C ILE A 27 17.27 9.13 1.44
N MET A 28 17.95 8.87 2.56
CA MET A 28 17.37 8.15 3.69
C MET A 28 16.30 8.98 4.44
N ALA A 29 16.38 10.31 4.48
CA ALA A 29 15.34 11.17 5.07
C ALA A 29 14.06 11.22 4.22
N ASP A 30 14.17 11.35 2.89
CA ASP A 30 13.03 11.27 1.97
C ASP A 30 12.44 9.84 1.98
N GLY A 31 13.27 8.80 1.93
CA GLY A 31 12.85 7.39 2.02
C GLY A 31 12.17 7.04 3.35
N THR A 32 12.71 7.50 4.49
CA THR A 32 12.05 7.30 5.79
C THR A 32 10.81 8.17 5.96
N ARG A 33 10.72 9.37 5.35
CA ARG A 33 9.45 10.14 5.30
C ARG A 33 8.39 9.39 4.49
N LEU A 34 8.76 8.73 3.39
CA LEU A 34 7.87 7.87 2.61
C LEU A 34 7.40 6.66 3.44
N ARG A 35 8.33 5.93 4.06
CA ARG A 35 8.02 4.77 4.94
C ARG A 35 7.17 5.17 6.16
N ARG A 36 7.42 6.34 6.78
CA ARG A 36 6.55 6.87 7.85
C ARG A 36 5.16 7.23 7.35
N ARG A 37 5.01 7.84 6.17
CA ARG A 37 3.69 8.12 5.55
C ARG A 37 2.92 6.83 5.26
N ARG A 38 3.55 5.80 4.68
CA ARG A 38 2.94 4.47 4.50
C ARG A 38 2.48 3.88 5.85
N ARG A 39 3.31 3.94 6.90
CA ARG A 39 2.97 3.42 8.24
C ARG A 39 1.84 4.19 8.97
N VAL A 40 1.64 5.48 8.71
CA VAL A 40 0.48 6.22 9.28
C VAL A 40 -0.84 5.69 8.70
N LEU A 41 -0.86 5.27 7.43
CA LEU A 41 -2.03 4.69 6.77
C LEU A 41 -2.31 3.21 7.14
N THR A 42 -1.42 2.58 7.93
CA THR A 42 -1.60 1.22 8.47
C THR A 42 -1.58 1.13 10.00
N GLY A 43 -1.30 2.22 10.73
CA GLY A 43 -1.02 2.20 12.17
C GLY A 43 -1.81 3.17 13.06
N ALA A 44 -2.72 3.98 12.51
CA ALA A 44 -3.37 5.08 13.24
C ALA A 44 -4.37 4.67 14.36
N ALA A 45 -4.66 3.38 14.56
CA ALA A 45 -5.63 2.90 15.53
C ALA A 45 -5.08 2.65 16.96
N GLY A 46 -3.76 2.49 17.13
CA GLY A 46 -3.22 1.81 18.31
C GLY A 46 -2.86 2.65 19.54
N ILE A 47 -2.50 3.94 19.39
CA ILE A 47 -1.71 4.65 20.42
C ILE A 47 -2.50 5.70 21.22
N ALA A 48 -3.63 6.20 20.71
CA ALA A 48 -4.41 7.26 21.38
C ALA A 48 -5.05 6.83 22.71
N ALA A 49 -5.26 5.52 22.94
CA ALA A 49 -5.98 5.00 24.10
C ALA A 49 -5.27 5.20 25.45
N ALA A 50 -3.94 5.23 25.48
CA ALA A 50 -3.17 5.19 26.74
C ALA A 50 -3.26 6.48 27.56
N ALA A 51 -3.31 7.65 26.91
CA ALA A 51 -3.27 8.95 27.60
C ALA A 51 -4.59 9.31 28.31
N ALA A 52 -5.74 8.86 27.78
CA ALA A 52 -7.05 9.21 28.30
C ALA A 52 -7.35 8.56 29.67
N VAL A 53 -6.88 7.32 29.89
CA VAL A 53 -7.18 6.53 31.10
C VAL A 53 -6.62 7.19 32.37
N VAL A 54 -5.40 7.74 32.30
CA VAL A 54 -4.71 8.29 33.48
C VAL A 54 -5.42 9.55 34.02
N LEU A 55 -5.92 10.41 33.15
CA LEU A 55 -6.64 11.63 33.55
C LEU A 55 -7.96 11.34 34.29
N VAL A 56 -8.68 10.29 33.88
CA VAL A 56 -9.94 9.89 34.53
C VAL A 56 -9.71 9.37 35.95
N VAL A 57 -8.64 8.59 36.17
CA VAL A 57 -8.33 8.02 37.48
C VAL A 57 -7.97 9.10 38.51
N VAL A 58 -7.15 10.10 38.14
CA VAL A 58 -6.75 11.16 39.06
C VAL A 58 -7.93 12.04 39.49
N PHE A 59 -8.85 12.36 38.57
CA PHE A 59 -10.01 13.21 38.88
C PHE A 59 -11.04 12.51 39.80
N ALA A 60 -11.15 11.19 39.73
CA ALA A 60 -12.08 10.41 40.54
C ALA A 60 -11.70 10.33 42.04
N VAL A 61 -10.40 10.36 42.36
CA VAL A 61 -9.90 10.15 43.74
C VAL A 61 -10.05 11.40 44.62
N GLN A 62 -9.99 12.61 44.04
CA GLN A 62 -9.98 13.88 44.79
C GLN A 62 -11.31 14.31 45.41
N LEU A 63 -12.43 13.60 45.18
CA LEU A 63 -13.78 14.13 45.45
C LEU A 63 -14.58 13.46 46.58
N ARG A 64 -14.06 12.46 47.32
CA ARG A 64 -14.84 11.75 48.36
C ARG A 64 -14.09 11.26 49.61
N GLN A 65 -14.08 12.09 50.65
CA GLN A 65 -14.11 11.71 52.09
C GLN A 65 -14.81 12.84 52.88
N PRO A 66 -15.45 12.60 54.05
CA PRO A 66 -15.72 11.35 54.77
C PRO A 66 -17.08 10.75 54.31
N ALA A 67 -18.11 10.27 55.04
CA ALA A 67 -18.50 10.21 56.47
C ALA A 67 -19.46 8.99 56.72
N PRO A 68 -19.75 8.57 57.99
CA PRO A 68 -20.04 7.16 58.25
C PRO A 68 -21.46 6.75 58.73
N ALA A 69 -21.82 5.50 58.37
CA ALA A 69 -22.65 4.51 59.09
C ALA A 69 -24.20 4.69 59.17
N PRO A 70 -25.00 3.61 59.38
CA PRO A 70 -24.74 2.16 59.25
C PRO A 70 -25.82 1.32 58.47
N VAL A 71 -25.43 0.09 58.09
CA VAL A 71 -26.20 -1.13 57.71
C VAL A 71 -27.51 -1.07 56.89
N ALA A 72 -27.47 -1.71 55.70
CA ALA A 72 -28.58 -2.44 55.06
C ALA A 72 -28.01 -3.58 54.19
N GLN A 73 -28.85 -4.50 53.69
CA GLN A 73 -28.43 -5.70 52.94
C GLN A 73 -27.66 -5.38 51.63
N PRO A 74 -26.73 -6.26 51.19
CA PRO A 74 -26.10 -6.12 49.88
C PRO A 74 -27.12 -6.37 48.75
N PRO A 75 -27.36 -5.40 47.84
CA PRO A 75 -28.15 -5.65 46.64
C PRO A 75 -27.32 -6.47 45.63
N SER A 76 -27.99 -7.31 44.84
CA SER A 76 -27.36 -8.04 43.73
C SER A 76 -26.68 -7.06 42.76
N PRO A 77 -25.49 -7.39 42.20
CA PRO A 77 -24.82 -6.51 41.26
C PRO A 77 -25.70 -6.29 40.01
N PRO A 78 -25.83 -5.05 39.52
CA PRO A 78 -26.55 -4.79 38.28
C PRO A 78 -25.84 -5.48 37.09
N PRO A 79 -26.58 -5.89 36.05
CA PRO A 79 -25.97 -6.49 34.87
C PRO A 79 -24.97 -5.51 34.25
N ALA A 80 -23.74 -5.99 34.03
CA ALA A 80 -22.70 -5.19 33.40
C ALA A 80 -23.14 -4.83 31.97
N LEU A 81 -23.45 -3.56 31.75
CA LEU A 81 -23.65 -3.00 30.42
C LEU A 81 -22.31 -3.04 29.70
N SER A 82 -22.08 -4.07 28.90
CA SER A 82 -20.94 -4.18 28.00
C SER A 82 -20.97 -3.02 27.00
N THR A 83 -20.26 -1.95 27.33
CA THR A 83 -19.93 -0.88 26.39
C THR A 83 -18.97 -1.45 25.35
N ALA A 84 -19.52 -2.14 24.37
CA ALA A 84 -18.78 -2.62 23.23
C ALA A 84 -18.10 -1.42 22.57
N SER A 85 -16.77 -1.39 22.63
CA SER A 85 -15.99 -0.45 21.82
C SER A 85 -16.45 -0.57 20.38
N PRO A 86 -16.68 0.54 19.65
CA PRO A 86 -17.02 0.47 18.24
C PRO A 86 -16.05 -0.46 17.52
N ALA A 87 -16.58 -1.43 16.79
CA ALA A 87 -15.76 -2.29 15.96
C ALA A 87 -14.98 -1.41 14.98
N PRO A 88 -13.72 -1.75 14.64
CA PRO A 88 -12.99 -1.03 13.61
C PRO A 88 -13.83 -0.99 12.33
N PRO A 89 -13.88 0.14 11.58
CA PRO A 89 -14.68 0.25 10.37
C PRO A 89 -14.40 -0.93 9.43
N VAL A 90 -15.45 -1.65 9.04
CA VAL A 90 -15.32 -2.78 8.12
C VAL A 90 -14.66 -2.28 6.84
N GLU A 91 -13.52 -2.85 6.48
CA GLU A 91 -12.78 -2.43 5.31
C GLU A 91 -13.61 -2.71 4.06
N GLN A 92 -14.12 -1.65 3.44
CA GLN A 92 -15.10 -1.71 2.36
C GLN A 92 -14.43 -1.43 1.01
N PRO A 93 -14.30 -2.44 0.14
CA PRO A 93 -13.82 -2.26 -1.22
C PRO A 93 -14.67 -1.27 -2.01
N VAL A 94 -14.00 -0.47 -2.85
CA VAL A 94 -14.64 0.31 -3.91
C VAL A 94 -14.63 -0.55 -5.17
N GLY A 95 -15.79 -1.05 -5.58
CA GLY A 95 -15.89 -2.06 -6.64
C GLY A 95 -15.42 -3.45 -6.18
N ASP A 96 -15.04 -4.29 -7.15
CA ASP A 96 -14.86 -5.72 -6.94
C ASP A 96 -13.51 -6.09 -6.32
N VAL A 97 -13.50 -7.21 -5.57
CA VAL A 97 -12.29 -7.82 -5.01
C VAL A 97 -11.70 -8.81 -6.01
N VAL A 98 -10.65 -8.38 -6.71
CA VAL A 98 -9.93 -9.17 -7.71
C VAL A 98 -9.20 -10.33 -7.04
N GLY A 99 -9.61 -11.56 -7.39
CA GLY A 99 -8.87 -12.77 -7.04
C GLY A 99 -7.62 -12.93 -7.89
N THR A 100 -6.46 -13.16 -7.26
CA THR A 100 -5.20 -13.38 -7.99
C THR A 100 -4.98 -14.85 -8.35
N GLY A 101 -5.76 -15.76 -7.74
CA GLY A 101 -5.52 -17.21 -7.76
C GLY A 101 -4.35 -17.67 -6.87
N ILE A 102 -3.50 -16.77 -6.36
CA ILE A 102 -2.38 -17.11 -5.48
C ILE A 102 -2.93 -17.47 -4.09
N ARG A 103 -2.61 -18.67 -3.60
CA ARG A 103 -3.08 -19.21 -2.32
C ARG A 103 -1.92 -19.27 -1.31
N THR A 104 -2.20 -18.86 -0.08
CA THR A 104 -1.27 -18.65 1.02
C THR A 104 -1.86 -19.20 2.32
N GLN A 105 -1.11 -19.19 3.42
CA GLN A 105 -1.64 -19.62 4.73
C GLN A 105 -2.71 -18.65 5.26
N ALA A 106 -2.65 -17.37 4.89
CA ALA A 106 -3.67 -16.38 5.21
C ALA A 106 -4.93 -16.44 4.32
N GLY A 107 -4.94 -17.28 3.26
CA GLY A 107 -6.03 -17.41 2.30
C GLY A 107 -5.62 -17.10 0.86
N GLU A 108 -6.57 -16.65 0.04
CA GLU A 108 -6.26 -16.18 -1.32
C GLU A 108 -5.73 -14.75 -1.28
N LEU A 109 -4.61 -14.46 -1.94
CA LEU A 109 -4.19 -13.09 -2.18
C LEU A 109 -5.20 -12.41 -3.12
N VAL A 110 -5.63 -11.21 -2.77
CA VAL A 110 -6.58 -10.39 -3.52
C VAL A 110 -6.10 -8.95 -3.65
N PHE A 111 -6.57 -8.30 -4.72
CA PHE A 111 -6.44 -6.85 -4.89
C PHE A 111 -7.80 -6.17 -4.89
N TYR A 112 -7.89 -5.01 -4.23
CA TYR A 112 -9.09 -4.17 -4.27
C TYR A 112 -8.74 -2.70 -4.06
N ALA A 113 -9.55 -1.80 -4.60
CA ALA A 113 -9.41 -0.38 -4.31
C ALA A 113 -10.07 -0.03 -2.98
N ARG A 114 -9.46 0.89 -2.24
CA ARG A 114 -10.03 1.52 -1.03
C ARG A 114 -10.12 3.02 -1.26
N ALA A 115 -11.23 3.63 -0.86
CA ALA A 115 -11.41 5.08 -0.95
C ALA A 115 -10.34 5.84 -0.15
N ILE A 116 -9.87 6.95 -0.70
CA ILE A 116 -9.01 7.92 -0.02
C ILE A 116 -9.70 9.28 -0.14
N ASP A 117 -9.94 9.92 1.00
CA ASP A 117 -10.47 11.28 1.05
C ASP A 117 -9.64 12.09 2.05
N LEU A 118 -8.57 12.70 1.55
CA LEU A 118 -7.55 13.38 2.36
C LEU A 118 -7.31 14.78 1.78
N PRO A 119 -7.56 15.87 2.54
CA PRO A 119 -7.35 17.24 2.06
C PRO A 119 -5.94 17.53 1.53
N GLN A 120 -4.93 16.82 2.05
CA GLN A 120 -3.53 16.89 1.62
C GLN A 120 -3.20 16.12 0.32
N LEU A 121 -4.16 15.39 -0.26
CA LEU A 121 -4.03 14.64 -1.52
C LEU A 121 -5.32 14.79 -2.38
N PRO A 122 -5.72 16.02 -2.78
CA PRO A 122 -7.04 16.26 -3.36
C PRO A 122 -7.28 15.55 -4.70
N GLY A 123 -6.23 15.21 -5.45
CA GLY A 123 -6.30 14.44 -6.70
C GLY A 123 -6.30 12.91 -6.52
N VAL A 124 -6.19 12.39 -5.29
CA VAL A 124 -6.10 10.96 -4.99
C VAL A 124 -7.37 10.53 -4.26
N ARG A 125 -8.24 9.82 -4.97
CA ARG A 125 -9.56 9.35 -4.52
C ARG A 125 -9.56 7.86 -4.13
N PHE A 126 -8.55 7.09 -4.54
CA PHE A 126 -8.36 5.71 -4.09
C PHE A 126 -6.88 5.33 -3.88
N GLY A 127 -6.69 4.25 -3.12
CA GLY A 127 -5.45 3.46 -3.08
C GLY A 127 -5.75 2.01 -3.44
N LEU A 128 -4.74 1.30 -3.95
CA LEU A 128 -4.80 -0.13 -4.22
C LEU A 128 -4.31 -0.90 -2.99
N VAL A 129 -5.08 -1.91 -2.59
CA VAL A 129 -4.79 -2.75 -1.43
C VAL A 129 -4.41 -4.15 -1.91
N ALA A 130 -3.26 -4.64 -1.47
CA ALA A 130 -2.95 -6.06 -1.43
C ALA A 130 -3.41 -6.63 -0.09
N GLY A 131 -4.16 -7.73 -0.11
CA GLY A 131 -4.66 -8.37 1.10
C GLY A 131 -5.00 -9.84 0.88
N PHE A 132 -5.51 -10.48 1.93
CA PHE A 132 -5.87 -11.90 1.91
C PHE A 132 -7.37 -12.08 2.14
N ARG A 133 -7.98 -12.99 1.37
CA ARG A 133 -9.39 -13.38 1.45
C ARG A 133 -9.50 -14.79 2.00
N SER A 134 -10.19 -14.93 3.14
CA SER A 134 -10.52 -16.22 3.75
C SER A 134 -12.02 -16.27 4.01
N GLY A 135 -12.73 -17.10 3.23
CA GLY A 135 -14.20 -17.04 3.16
C GLY A 135 -14.67 -15.66 2.70
N THR A 136 -15.51 -15.03 3.50
CA THR A 136 -16.01 -13.65 3.31
C THR A 136 -15.11 -12.57 3.93
N SER A 137 -14.13 -12.95 4.75
CA SER A 137 -13.25 -12.00 5.44
C SER A 137 -12.12 -11.51 4.53
N LEU A 138 -11.82 -10.22 4.62
CA LEU A 138 -10.66 -9.57 3.99
C LEU A 138 -9.70 -9.09 5.06
N GLN A 139 -8.40 -9.25 4.83
CA GLN A 139 -7.33 -8.73 5.67
C GLN A 139 -6.34 -7.94 4.82
N SER A 140 -6.24 -6.63 5.03
CA SER A 140 -5.16 -5.80 4.45
C SER A 140 -3.77 -6.32 4.82
N ALA A 141 -2.85 -6.31 3.85
CA ALA A 141 -1.43 -6.58 4.07
C ALA A 141 -0.56 -5.37 3.69
N LEU A 142 -0.81 -4.78 2.51
CA LEU A 142 -0.10 -3.60 2.01
C LEU A 142 -1.06 -2.67 1.27
N VAL A 143 -0.96 -1.37 1.52
CA VAL A 143 -1.74 -0.33 0.83
C VAL A 143 -0.78 0.60 0.13
N THR A 144 -1.00 0.79 -1.17
CA THR A 144 -0.22 1.68 -2.03
C THR A 144 -1.15 2.65 -2.76
N ASN A 145 -0.73 3.91 -2.89
CA ASN A 145 -1.54 4.97 -3.48
C ASN A 145 -0.65 6.07 -4.04
N GLU A 146 -1.20 6.89 -4.93
CA GLU A 146 -0.50 8.06 -5.42
C GLU A 146 -0.28 9.13 -4.35
N VAL A 147 0.82 9.86 -4.47
CA VAL A 147 1.26 10.85 -3.46
C VAL A 147 1.43 12.26 -4.03
N ARG A 148 1.22 12.43 -5.34
CA ARG A 148 1.24 13.70 -6.08
C ARG A 148 0.32 13.57 -7.30
N GLY A 149 -0.19 14.69 -7.82
CA GLY A 149 -1.00 14.67 -9.05
C GLY A 149 -2.37 14.02 -8.84
N SER A 150 -2.81 13.24 -9.83
CA SER A 150 -4.09 12.52 -9.81
C SER A 150 -3.90 11.02 -9.95
N ASP A 151 -4.69 10.25 -9.22
CA ASP A 151 -4.82 8.78 -9.32
C ASP A 151 -5.37 8.27 -10.68
N ARG A 152 -5.71 9.17 -11.60
CA ARG A 152 -6.21 8.89 -12.95
C ARG A 152 -5.45 9.63 -14.04
N SER A 153 -4.30 10.25 -13.74
CA SER A 153 -3.39 10.70 -14.79
C SER A 153 -2.94 9.49 -15.63
N PHE A 154 -2.67 9.65 -16.92
CA PHE A 154 -2.35 8.50 -17.77
C PHE A 154 -0.96 7.93 -17.48
N GLY A 155 -0.88 6.64 -17.12
CA GLY A 155 0.40 5.96 -16.87
C GLY A 155 0.34 4.83 -15.84
N PHE A 156 1.53 4.40 -15.41
CA PHE A 156 1.71 3.44 -14.31
C PHE A 156 1.68 4.16 -12.96
N HIS A 157 0.98 3.57 -11.99
CA HIS A 157 0.73 4.16 -10.69
C HIS A 157 0.84 3.16 -9.54
N ALA A 158 1.25 3.71 -8.39
CA ALA A 158 1.27 3.02 -7.11
C ALA A 158 2.02 1.66 -7.09
N THR A 159 3.00 1.43 -7.99
CA THR A 159 3.76 0.19 -8.06
C THR A 159 4.47 -0.11 -6.74
N ASP A 160 4.26 -1.30 -6.18
CA ASP A 160 4.77 -1.72 -4.86
C ASP A 160 4.83 -3.26 -4.75
N GLY A 161 5.24 -3.78 -3.59
CA GLY A 161 5.29 -5.22 -3.30
C GLY A 161 6.59 -5.88 -3.76
N GLY A 162 6.58 -7.21 -3.90
CA GLY A 162 7.80 -8.02 -4.01
C GLY A 162 8.47 -8.27 -2.66
N GLU A 163 7.70 -8.21 -1.57
CA GLU A 163 8.19 -8.39 -0.19
C GLU A 163 7.32 -9.38 0.60
N ILE A 164 7.86 -9.90 1.71
CA ILE A 164 7.14 -10.81 2.62
C ILE A 164 6.61 -10.01 3.81
N ILE A 165 5.29 -10.09 4.04
CA ILE A 165 4.58 -9.38 5.10
C ILE A 165 3.81 -10.41 5.93
N GLY A 166 4.17 -10.58 7.21
CA GLY A 166 3.53 -11.57 8.09
C GLY A 166 3.63 -12.99 7.55
N ASP A 167 4.82 -13.38 7.10
CA ASP A 167 5.14 -14.66 6.43
C ASP A 167 4.37 -14.94 5.13
N GLN A 168 3.60 -13.98 4.61
CA GLN A 168 2.92 -14.08 3.33
C GLN A 168 3.65 -13.26 2.26
N LEU A 169 3.87 -13.85 1.08
CA LEU A 169 4.51 -13.18 -0.06
C LEU A 169 3.50 -12.28 -0.79
N VAL A 170 3.81 -11.00 -0.92
CA VAL A 170 3.06 -10.05 -1.75
C VAL A 170 3.82 -9.86 -3.07
N PRO A 171 3.27 -10.26 -4.24
CA PRO A 171 3.90 -10.06 -5.54
C PRO A 171 4.08 -8.58 -5.85
N VAL A 172 4.91 -8.27 -6.85
CA VAL A 172 4.98 -6.93 -7.41
C VAL A 172 3.67 -6.59 -8.13
N PHE A 173 3.04 -5.49 -7.75
CA PHE A 173 1.70 -5.10 -8.20
C PHE A 173 1.56 -3.58 -8.35
N GLY A 174 0.47 -3.14 -8.99
CA GLY A 174 0.11 -1.73 -9.13
C GLY A 174 -1.13 -1.57 -10.01
N TYR A 175 -1.33 -0.38 -10.55
CA TYR A 175 -2.33 -0.17 -11.60
C TYR A 175 -1.82 0.70 -12.75
N PHE A 176 -2.45 0.54 -13.91
CA PHE A 176 -2.27 1.42 -15.06
C PHE A 176 -3.58 2.18 -15.32
N ALA A 177 -3.48 3.50 -15.44
CA ALA A 177 -4.57 4.38 -15.82
C ALA A 177 -4.54 4.60 -17.34
N GLY A 178 -5.41 3.90 -18.05
CA GLY A 178 -5.55 3.86 -19.50
C GLY A 178 -5.91 2.44 -20.00
N PRO A 179 -6.24 2.28 -21.28
CA PRO A 179 -6.78 1.04 -21.84
C PRO A 179 -5.69 -0.02 -22.11
N ALA A 180 -4.92 -0.40 -21.08
CA ALA A 180 -3.92 -1.45 -21.17
C ALA A 180 -4.58 -2.83 -21.36
N ALA A 181 -4.21 -3.52 -22.43
CA ALA A 181 -4.58 -4.92 -22.68
C ALA A 181 -3.44 -5.90 -22.38
N ARG A 182 -2.19 -5.40 -22.32
CA ARG A 182 -1.01 -6.15 -21.88
C ARG A 182 -0.04 -5.23 -21.15
N ILE A 183 0.60 -5.72 -20.09
CA ILE A 183 1.68 -5.05 -19.37
C ILE A 183 2.86 -6.03 -19.23
N THR A 184 4.08 -5.58 -19.53
CA THR A 184 5.30 -6.38 -19.43
C THR A 184 6.40 -5.63 -18.68
N THR A 185 7.31 -6.40 -18.08
CA THR A 185 8.65 -5.97 -17.65
C THR A 185 9.70 -6.91 -18.27
N THR A 186 10.97 -6.65 -18.06
CA THR A 186 12.06 -7.61 -18.32
C THR A 186 12.82 -7.89 -17.03
N VAL A 187 12.97 -9.17 -16.65
CA VAL A 187 13.75 -9.62 -15.50
C VAL A 187 14.90 -10.49 -16.00
N HIS A 188 16.13 -10.18 -15.62
CA HIS A 188 17.36 -10.86 -16.08
C HIS A 188 17.47 -11.07 -17.62
N GLY A 189 16.90 -10.15 -18.40
CA GLY A 189 16.87 -10.21 -19.87
C GLY A 189 15.68 -10.96 -20.48
N ALA A 190 14.86 -11.66 -19.68
CA ALA A 190 13.64 -12.32 -20.13
C ALA A 190 12.42 -11.41 -19.93
N THR A 191 11.57 -11.26 -20.95
CA THR A 191 10.30 -10.52 -20.84
C THR A 191 9.31 -11.30 -20.00
N VAL A 192 8.72 -10.66 -18.99
CA VAL A 192 7.68 -11.23 -18.12
C VAL A 192 6.40 -10.41 -18.27
N GLU A 193 5.27 -11.09 -18.45
CA GLU A 193 3.95 -10.48 -18.62
C GLU A 193 3.18 -10.46 -17.28
N ALA A 194 2.47 -9.37 -17.00
CA ALA A 194 1.64 -9.23 -15.81
C ALA A 194 0.25 -9.84 -16.02
N LYS A 195 -0.29 -10.46 -14.97
CA LYS A 195 -1.72 -10.80 -14.85
C LYS A 195 -2.50 -9.50 -14.66
N LEU A 196 -3.64 -9.38 -15.35
CA LEU A 196 -4.43 -8.14 -15.43
C LEU A 196 -5.87 -8.33 -14.97
N ALA A 197 -6.44 -7.30 -14.34
CA ALA A 197 -7.87 -7.18 -14.12
C ALA A 197 -8.34 -5.74 -14.33
N LYS A 198 -9.45 -5.53 -15.04
CA LYS A 198 -10.10 -4.21 -15.11
C LYS A 198 -10.84 -3.93 -13.81
N TRP A 199 -10.69 -2.73 -13.28
CA TRP A 199 -11.42 -2.31 -12.09
C TRP A 199 -12.88 -2.01 -12.45
N THR A 200 -13.84 -2.53 -11.67
CA THR A 200 -15.27 -2.41 -11.99
C THR A 200 -15.86 -1.02 -11.70
N ALA A 201 -15.23 -0.23 -10.82
CA ALA A 201 -15.67 1.15 -10.57
C ALA A 201 -15.09 2.17 -11.56
N ASP A 202 -14.02 1.83 -12.29
CA ASP A 202 -13.47 2.63 -13.39
C ASP A 202 -12.79 1.71 -14.41
N PRO A 203 -13.47 1.30 -15.50
CA PRO A 203 -12.92 0.37 -16.49
C PRO A 203 -11.71 0.87 -17.28
N ASN A 204 -11.30 2.13 -17.09
CA ASN A 204 -10.05 2.68 -17.62
C ASN A 204 -8.85 2.42 -16.69
N VAL A 205 -9.07 1.89 -15.49
CA VAL A 205 -8.02 1.47 -14.57
C VAL A 205 -7.86 -0.03 -14.64
N VAL A 206 -6.64 -0.47 -14.87
CA VAL A 206 -6.27 -1.89 -14.95
C VAL A 206 -5.30 -2.21 -13.82
N PHE A 207 -5.74 -3.03 -12.86
CA PHE A 207 -4.84 -3.58 -11.85
C PHE A 207 -3.93 -4.62 -12.51
N PHE A 208 -2.64 -4.58 -12.18
CA PHE A 208 -1.67 -5.54 -12.67
C PHE A 208 -0.88 -6.16 -11.51
N TRP A 209 -0.50 -7.42 -11.66
CA TRP A 209 0.43 -8.09 -10.77
C TRP A 209 1.26 -9.12 -11.53
N PHE A 210 2.51 -9.29 -11.12
CA PHE A 210 3.37 -10.31 -11.67
C PHE A 210 3.25 -11.63 -10.91
N ASP A 211 3.70 -12.72 -11.54
CA ASP A 211 3.90 -13.97 -10.82
C ASP A 211 5.19 -13.88 -9.99
N PRO A 212 5.18 -14.17 -8.67
CA PRO A 212 6.39 -14.07 -7.84
C PRO A 212 7.56 -14.93 -8.33
N ALA A 213 7.30 -16.01 -9.07
CA ALA A 213 8.34 -16.84 -9.67
C ALA A 213 9.03 -16.16 -10.88
N GLY A 214 8.37 -15.20 -11.54
CA GLY A 214 8.92 -14.41 -12.65
C GLY A 214 9.44 -13.03 -12.24
N VAL A 215 8.89 -12.43 -11.19
CA VAL A 215 9.33 -11.14 -10.63
C VAL A 215 9.38 -11.27 -9.09
N PRO A 216 10.53 -11.63 -8.50
CA PRO A 216 10.63 -11.92 -7.07
C PRO A 216 10.61 -10.67 -6.18
N ASP A 217 11.11 -9.52 -6.68
CA ASP A 217 11.13 -8.23 -5.97
C ASP A 217 10.88 -7.08 -6.96
N SER A 218 10.25 -6.00 -6.48
CA SER A 218 10.08 -4.73 -7.19
C SER A 218 11.39 -4.16 -7.73
N ALA A 219 12.52 -4.33 -7.04
CA ALA A 219 13.83 -3.84 -7.51
C ALA A 219 14.37 -4.62 -8.71
N SER A 220 13.79 -5.78 -9.06
CA SER A 220 14.12 -6.53 -10.28
C SER A 220 13.39 -6.01 -11.53
N LEU A 221 12.41 -5.10 -11.39
CA LEU A 221 11.72 -4.47 -12.51
C LEU A 221 12.67 -3.59 -13.34
N THR A 222 12.85 -3.95 -14.61
CA THR A 222 13.18 -2.96 -15.65
C THR A 222 11.89 -2.25 -16.10
N PRO A 223 11.97 -1.13 -16.86
CA PRO A 223 10.83 -0.23 -17.09
C PRO A 223 9.56 -0.96 -17.55
N LEU A 224 8.47 -0.74 -16.81
CA LEU A 224 7.16 -1.29 -17.14
C LEU A 224 6.68 -0.74 -18.48
N VAL A 225 6.17 -1.62 -19.34
CA VAL A 225 5.64 -1.28 -20.66
C VAL A 225 4.20 -1.74 -20.77
N ALA A 226 3.29 -0.80 -21.01
CA ALA A 226 1.89 -1.07 -21.32
C ALA A 226 1.64 -1.05 -22.83
N TYR A 227 0.70 -1.88 -23.28
CA TYR A 227 0.21 -1.94 -24.67
C TYR A 227 -1.33 -1.92 -24.70
N ASP A 228 -1.90 -1.34 -25.75
CA ASP A 228 -3.34 -1.39 -26.02
C ASP A 228 -3.77 -2.74 -26.64
N GLY A 229 -5.08 -2.91 -26.89
CA GLY A 229 -5.64 -4.11 -27.52
C GLY A 229 -5.19 -4.36 -28.97
N ASN A 230 -4.52 -3.39 -29.60
CA ASN A 230 -3.92 -3.51 -30.94
C ASN A 230 -2.41 -3.83 -30.87
N GLY A 231 -1.86 -4.01 -29.66
CA GLY A 231 -0.42 -4.18 -29.45
C GLY A 231 0.41 -2.89 -29.57
N LYS A 232 -0.23 -1.72 -29.68
CA LYS A 232 0.47 -0.43 -29.71
C LYS A 232 0.96 -0.08 -28.32
N ARG A 233 2.24 0.29 -28.19
CA ARG A 233 2.85 0.72 -26.92
C ARG A 233 2.17 2.01 -26.43
N LEU A 234 1.69 1.98 -25.18
CA LEU A 234 1.03 3.09 -24.49
C LEU A 234 2.02 4.00 -23.74
N THR A 235 3.10 3.42 -23.20
CA THR A 235 4.23 4.16 -22.60
C THR A 235 5.21 4.68 -23.65
N LYS A 236 5.86 5.81 -23.36
CA LYS A 236 7.04 6.28 -24.09
C LYS A 236 8.32 5.61 -23.58
#